data_AF-F7RSC6-F1
#
_entry.id   AF-F7RSC6-F1
#
_cell.length_a   1.000
_cell.length_b   1.000
_cell.length_c   1.000
_cell.angle_alpha   90.00
_cell.angle_beta   90.00
_cell.angle_gamma   90.00
#
_symmetry.space_group_name_H-M   'P 1'
#
loop_
_entity.id
_entity.type
_entity.pdbx_description
1 polymer ?
#
loop_
_entity_poly.entity_id
_entity_poly.type
_entity_poly.pdbx_seq_one_letter_code
_entity_poly.pdbx_strand_id
1 'polypeptide(L)'
;MNKIVIFTLILICSACGSTYSVKPTKQDNQKSWYSENDTPMHVTTAWQGAEGAKKLIDDINLCSKVVAGKQSVGGVDYVQSTKCYLSILTDSDTEMFYRDLNASADVQAPIVSSKNEGRNYEISMQWSKHTWIVEPEKLDAQQDLNIKDNSIYKIGIGVNIVAKIYNVSTGLDLTNLPALAFQLKASESRGTISFNRIGINGKVTELIFPGVSKELSPESLAQALDGLQKIQILLYSDEDIVLKPSVLGYKLPESEVNIDENAGWLYLGHYSNAESALQMNIVEAENSSVGNLIGKTITINADKSLRIDRPRFPYYSIPAEKQPIKTNCQLKVEQLANVGLNKYWALVSKLNKDICDNVSGK
;
A
#
# COMPACT_ATOMS: atom_id res chain seq x y z
N MET A 1 16.40 -4.67 74.86
CA MET A 1 15.56 -3.59 74.32
C MET A 1 15.25 -3.90 72.87
N ASN A 2 14.02 -4.31 72.58
CA ASN A 2 13.56 -4.68 71.25
C ASN A 2 13.41 -3.44 70.37
N LYS A 3 14.08 -3.42 69.21
CA LYS A 3 13.75 -2.48 68.12
C LYS A 3 12.97 -3.24 67.05
N ILE A 4 11.68 -2.94 66.99
CA ILE A 4 10.77 -3.37 65.94
C ILE A 4 11.08 -2.52 64.71
N VAL A 5 11.43 -3.17 63.59
CA VAL A 5 11.56 -2.53 62.28
C VAL A 5 10.23 -2.71 61.55
N ILE A 6 9.53 -1.59 61.33
CA ILE A 6 8.28 -1.54 60.56
C ILE A 6 8.68 -1.42 59.07
N PHE A 7 8.35 -2.43 58.27
CA PHE A 7 8.40 -2.35 56.82
C PHE A 7 7.11 -1.68 56.32
N THR A 8 7.23 -0.45 55.85
CA THR A 8 6.14 0.25 55.16
C THR A 8 6.05 -0.27 53.72
N LEU A 9 5.02 -1.06 53.45
CA LEU A 9 4.65 -1.54 52.12
C LEU A 9 4.08 -0.35 51.32
N ILE A 10 4.84 0.17 50.36
CA ILE A 10 4.34 1.18 49.41
C ILE A 10 3.56 0.45 48.33
N LEU A 11 2.22 0.42 48.46
CA LEU A 11 1.32 0.12 47.35
C LEU A 11 1.41 1.28 46.35
N ILE A 12 2.07 1.05 45.22
CA ILE A 12 1.95 1.92 44.05
C ILE A 12 0.63 1.58 43.37
N CYS A 13 -0.40 2.39 43.63
CA CYS A 13 -1.64 2.39 42.85
C CYS A 13 -1.32 2.79 41.41
N SER A 14 -1.12 1.80 40.54
CA SER A 14 -1.16 1.98 39.08
C SER A 14 -2.62 2.07 38.62
N ALA A 15 -3.23 3.23 38.83
CA ALA A 15 -4.55 3.56 38.30
C ALA A 15 -4.50 4.93 37.62
N CYS A 16 -4.02 4.91 36.37
CA CYS A 16 -4.30 5.91 35.34
C CYS A 16 -3.94 5.30 33.98
N GLY A 17 -4.57 4.17 33.65
CA GLY A 17 -4.69 3.76 32.25
C GLY A 17 -5.78 4.62 31.64
N SER A 18 -5.40 5.67 30.90
CA SER A 18 -6.35 6.37 30.03
C SER A 18 -6.86 5.35 29.01
N THR A 19 -8.06 4.81 29.24
CA THR A 19 -8.81 4.11 28.22
C THR A 19 -9.12 5.12 27.13
N TYR A 20 -8.29 5.16 26.10
CA TYR A 20 -8.67 5.74 24.81
C TYR A 20 -9.82 4.89 24.26
N SER A 21 -11.04 5.24 24.67
CA SER A 21 -12.25 4.74 24.04
C SER A 21 -12.36 5.44 22.69
N VAL A 22 -11.67 4.88 21.70
CA VAL A 22 -11.96 5.16 20.30
C VAL A 22 -13.37 4.64 20.10
N LYS A 23 -14.36 5.54 20.03
CA LYS A 23 -15.70 5.16 19.61
C LYS A 23 -15.55 4.51 18.23
N PRO A 24 -15.92 3.23 18.05
CA PRO A 24 -15.90 2.65 16.73
C PRO A 24 -16.86 3.47 15.87
N THR A 25 -16.31 4.16 14.88
CA THR A 25 -17.11 4.78 13.83
C THR A 25 -17.95 3.66 13.24
N LYS A 26 -19.28 3.80 13.24
CA LYS A 26 -20.18 2.81 12.65
C LYS A 26 -19.71 2.55 11.22
N GLN A 27 -19.05 1.41 10.99
CA GLN A 27 -18.76 0.92 9.66
C GLN A 27 -20.09 0.44 9.09
N ASP A 28 -20.68 1.25 8.22
CA ASP A 28 -21.67 0.78 7.27
C ASP A 28 -21.08 -0.38 6.46
N ASN A 29 -21.89 -1.31 5.97
CA ASN A 29 -21.48 -2.54 5.26
C ASN A 29 -20.77 -2.29 3.91
N GLN A 30 -20.19 -1.12 3.71
CA GLN A 30 -19.47 -0.73 2.52
C GLN A 30 -18.09 -1.36 2.56
N LYS A 31 -17.84 -2.26 1.61
CA LYS A 31 -16.51 -2.69 1.16
C LYS A 31 -15.57 -1.48 1.22
N SER A 32 -14.48 -1.54 2.00
CA SER A 32 -13.50 -0.46 2.08
C SER A 32 -13.21 0.04 0.68
N TRP A 33 -13.43 1.33 0.47
CA TRP A 33 -13.18 2.01 -0.79
C TRP A 33 -11.67 2.12 -1.09
N TYR A 34 -10.83 1.49 -0.26
CA TYR A 34 -9.39 1.61 -0.21
C TYR A 34 -8.73 0.22 -0.17
N SER A 35 -7.74 0.01 -1.04
CA SER A 35 -6.92 -1.21 -1.07
C SER A 35 -5.62 -0.99 -0.29
N GLU A 36 -5.36 -1.83 0.71
CA GLU A 36 -4.06 -1.89 1.40
C GLU A 36 -2.98 -2.31 0.40
N ASN A 37 -1.79 -1.72 0.53
CA ASN A 37 -0.66 -2.11 -0.28
C ASN A 37 0.24 -3.06 0.50
N ASP A 38 0.03 -4.38 0.31
CA ASP A 38 0.78 -5.46 0.98
C ASP A 38 2.31 -5.34 0.81
N THR A 39 2.78 -4.63 -0.23
CA THR A 39 4.20 -4.37 -0.46
C THR A 39 4.46 -2.85 -0.46
N PRO A 40 4.95 -2.28 0.65
CA PRO A 40 5.24 -0.86 0.72
C PRO A 40 6.17 -0.38 -0.40
N MET A 41 5.71 0.57 -1.19
CA MET A 41 6.48 1.13 -2.29
C MET A 41 6.91 2.56 -1.96
N HIS A 42 8.15 2.88 -2.30
CA HIS A 42 8.73 4.20 -2.03
C HIS A 42 7.94 5.30 -2.77
N VAL A 43 7.62 6.40 -2.09
CA VAL A 43 6.75 7.46 -2.62
C VAL A 43 7.21 8.06 -3.97
N THR A 44 8.53 8.13 -4.21
CA THR A 44 9.10 8.65 -5.48
C THR A 44 8.88 7.73 -6.69
N THR A 45 8.51 6.48 -6.45
CA THR A 45 8.28 5.49 -7.52
C THR A 45 6.87 5.57 -8.10
N ALA A 46 6.00 6.34 -7.44
CA ALA A 46 4.58 6.10 -7.54
C ALA A 46 3.83 6.96 -8.56
N TRP A 47 4.28 8.18 -8.93
CA TRP A 47 3.36 9.11 -9.61
C TRP A 47 3.96 10.01 -10.70
N GLN A 48 3.22 10.08 -11.82
CA GLN A 48 3.32 11.12 -12.86
C GLN A 48 1.93 11.70 -13.24
N GLY A 49 0.96 11.65 -12.33
CA GLY A 49 -0.39 12.22 -12.52
C GLY A 49 -0.71 13.27 -11.45
N ALA A 50 -1.08 14.47 -11.91
CA ALA A 50 -1.57 15.64 -11.18
C ALA A 50 -0.56 16.57 -10.47
N GLU A 51 -0.64 17.85 -10.83
CA GLU A 51 -0.04 18.99 -10.12
C GLU A 51 -0.36 19.01 -8.62
N GLY A 52 -1.47 18.38 -8.20
CA GLY A 52 -1.90 18.29 -6.79
C GLY A 52 -0.93 17.54 -5.88
N ALA A 53 -0.19 16.55 -6.41
CA ALA A 53 0.77 15.77 -5.63
C ALA A 53 2.19 16.36 -5.61
N LYS A 54 2.50 17.25 -6.56
CA LYS A 54 3.86 17.72 -6.82
C LYS A 54 4.47 18.38 -5.59
N LYS A 55 3.72 19.24 -4.92
CA LYS A 55 4.17 19.92 -3.69
C LYS A 55 4.55 18.92 -2.61
N LEU A 56 3.70 17.93 -2.33
CA LEU A 56 3.96 16.91 -1.32
C LEU A 56 5.23 16.11 -1.63
N ILE A 57 5.44 15.77 -2.91
CA ILE A 57 6.65 15.04 -3.35
C ILE A 57 7.89 15.92 -3.21
N ASP A 58 7.81 17.18 -3.63
CA ASP A 58 8.90 18.14 -3.50
C ASP A 58 9.27 18.32 -2.01
N ASP A 59 8.29 18.46 -1.13
CA ASP A 59 8.47 18.55 0.31
C ASP A 59 9.14 17.27 0.89
N ILE A 60 8.69 16.07 0.48
CA ILE A 60 9.31 14.79 0.85
C ILE A 60 10.78 14.71 0.36
N ASN A 61 11.04 15.16 -0.86
CA ASN A 61 12.39 15.18 -1.44
C ASN A 61 13.29 16.18 -0.71
N LEU A 62 12.76 17.35 -0.32
CA LEU A 62 13.47 18.32 0.51
C LEU A 62 13.81 17.75 1.89
N CYS A 63 12.86 17.06 2.54
CA CYS A 63 13.12 16.39 3.81
C CYS A 63 14.24 15.34 3.71
N SER A 64 14.37 14.63 2.58
CA SER A 64 15.45 13.65 2.37
C SER A 64 16.85 14.30 2.35
N LYS A 65 16.92 15.58 2.01
CA LYS A 65 18.17 16.36 1.92
C LYS A 65 18.59 17.00 3.24
N VAL A 66 17.76 16.95 4.29
CA VAL A 66 18.07 17.54 5.61
C VAL A 66 19.31 16.90 6.26
N VAL A 67 19.67 15.68 5.86
CA VAL A 67 20.91 15.01 6.32
C VAL A 67 22.17 15.78 5.90
N ALA A 68 22.09 16.60 4.84
CA ALA A 68 23.19 17.44 4.35
C ALA A 68 23.16 18.90 4.87
N GLY A 69 22.26 19.22 5.82
CA GLY A 69 22.15 20.54 6.43
C GLY A 69 20.71 21.01 6.67
N LYS A 70 20.56 22.25 7.11
CA LYS A 70 19.26 22.88 7.37
C LYS A 70 18.46 23.02 6.06
N GLN A 71 17.22 22.54 6.01
CA GLN A 71 16.31 22.71 4.85
C GLN A 71 15.01 23.35 5.27
N SER A 72 14.47 24.25 4.43
CA SER A 72 13.17 24.86 4.64
C SER A 72 12.10 24.12 3.87
N VAL A 73 11.06 23.66 4.55
CA VAL A 73 9.90 23.00 3.96
C VAL A 73 8.64 23.69 4.48
N GLY A 74 7.80 24.19 3.57
CA GLY A 74 6.63 25.00 3.94
C GLY A 74 6.96 26.27 4.74
N GLY A 75 8.18 26.81 4.62
CA GLY A 75 8.65 27.98 5.37
C GLY A 75 9.13 27.67 6.80
N VAL A 76 9.19 26.39 7.18
CA VAL A 76 9.74 25.94 8.46
C VAL A 76 11.07 25.26 8.20
N ASP A 77 12.08 25.62 8.99
CA ASP A 77 13.40 25.05 8.84
C ASP A 77 13.59 23.80 9.71
N TYR A 78 14.08 22.75 9.07
CA TYR A 78 14.37 21.47 9.71
C TYR A 78 15.86 21.17 9.68
N VAL A 79 16.35 20.63 10.80
CA VAL A 79 17.72 20.13 10.98
C VAL A 79 17.79 18.60 11.04
N GLN A 80 16.64 17.93 11.08
CA GLN A 80 16.51 16.47 11.04
C GLN A 80 15.44 16.05 10.04
N SER A 81 15.75 15.10 9.16
CA SER A 81 14.83 14.60 8.13
C SER A 81 13.58 13.96 8.75
N THR A 82 13.72 13.26 9.87
CA THR A 82 12.63 12.60 10.59
C THR A 82 11.57 13.62 11.05
N LYS A 83 11.99 14.73 11.66
CA LYS A 83 11.07 15.81 12.07
C LYS A 83 10.38 16.47 10.88
N CYS A 84 11.13 16.66 9.79
CA CYS A 84 10.59 17.17 8.54
C CYS A 84 9.50 16.25 7.99
N TYR A 85 9.76 14.93 7.88
CA TYR A 85 8.74 13.97 7.43
C TYR A 85 7.51 13.96 8.33
N LEU A 86 7.69 13.93 9.66
CA LEU A 86 6.56 13.92 10.60
C LEU A 86 5.70 15.19 10.55
N SER A 87 6.25 16.33 10.12
CA SER A 87 5.47 17.55 9.89
C SER A 87 4.60 17.50 8.63
N ILE A 88 5.03 16.74 7.62
CA ILE A 88 4.29 16.55 6.36
C ILE A 88 3.18 15.52 6.55
N LEU A 89 3.46 14.45 7.30
CA LEU A 89 2.49 13.43 7.63
C LEU A 89 1.56 14.00 8.71
N THR A 90 0.44 14.57 8.30
CA THR A 90 -0.48 15.30 9.19
C THR A 90 -1.34 14.36 10.04
N ASP A 91 -1.74 13.24 9.46
CA ASP A 91 -2.76 12.35 10.00
C ASP A 91 -2.15 11.16 10.74
N SER A 92 -2.93 10.56 11.64
CA SER A 92 -2.59 9.29 12.26
C SER A 92 -3.84 8.53 12.61
N ASP A 93 -3.85 7.26 12.26
CA ASP A 93 -4.98 6.37 12.45
C ASP A 93 -4.53 4.93 12.71
N THR A 94 -5.48 4.11 13.12
CA THR A 94 -5.33 2.66 13.23
C THR A 94 -6.50 2.03 12.51
N GLU A 95 -6.20 1.27 11.48
CA GLU A 95 -7.15 0.56 10.64
C GLU A 95 -7.09 -0.93 10.97
N MET A 96 -8.24 -1.58 10.92
CA MET A 96 -8.38 -3.02 11.13
C MET A 96 -8.96 -3.61 9.84
N PHE A 97 -8.30 -4.64 9.33
CA PHE A 97 -8.74 -5.39 8.16
C PHE A 97 -9.03 -6.83 8.56
N TYR A 98 -10.00 -7.40 7.86
CA TYR A 98 -10.43 -8.77 8.05
C TYR A 98 -10.59 -9.43 6.69
N ARG A 99 -10.05 -10.65 6.59
CA ARG A 99 -10.14 -11.47 5.39
C ARG A 99 -10.45 -12.91 5.76
N ASP A 100 -11.49 -13.45 5.16
CA ASP A 100 -11.78 -14.88 5.17
C ASP A 100 -10.84 -15.57 4.16
N LEU A 101 -9.92 -16.39 4.67
CA LEU A 101 -8.93 -17.11 3.85
C LEU A 101 -9.56 -18.27 3.07
N ASN A 102 -10.79 -18.65 3.39
CA ASN A 102 -11.56 -19.64 2.63
C ASN A 102 -12.38 -19.01 1.50
N ALA A 103 -12.54 -17.69 1.47
CA ALA A 103 -13.28 -16.98 0.42
C ALA A 103 -12.37 -16.57 -0.74
N SER A 104 -12.83 -16.76 -1.98
CA SER A 104 -12.10 -16.40 -3.21
C SER A 104 -11.99 -14.89 -3.46
N ALA A 105 -12.58 -14.06 -2.59
CA ALA A 105 -12.60 -12.61 -2.70
C ALA A 105 -12.35 -11.98 -1.33
N ASP A 106 -11.65 -10.85 -1.30
CA ASP A 106 -11.45 -10.05 -0.08
C ASP A 106 -12.80 -9.49 0.38
N VAL A 107 -13.42 -10.19 1.32
CA VAL A 107 -14.67 -9.76 1.94
C VAL A 107 -14.33 -9.14 3.30
N GLN A 108 -14.37 -7.82 3.38
CA GLN A 108 -14.57 -7.12 4.65
C GLN A 108 -16.01 -7.36 5.08
N ALA A 109 -16.25 -8.47 5.77
CA ALA A 109 -17.54 -8.74 6.40
C ALA A 109 -17.51 -8.23 7.84
N PRO A 110 -18.61 -7.62 8.34
CA PRO A 110 -18.79 -7.45 9.77
C PRO A 110 -18.84 -8.84 10.41
N ILE A 111 -17.93 -9.07 11.34
CA ILE A 111 -17.82 -10.38 11.99
C ILE A 111 -18.93 -10.45 13.03
N VAL A 112 -20.04 -11.08 12.68
CA VAL A 112 -21.00 -11.57 13.67
C VAL A 112 -20.44 -12.90 14.18
N SER A 113 -20.12 -12.95 15.48
CA SER A 113 -19.41 -14.01 16.22
C SER A 113 -20.02 -15.42 16.18
N SER A 114 -21.10 -15.65 15.43
CA SER A 114 -21.93 -16.86 15.55
C SER A 114 -21.85 -17.86 14.40
N LYS A 115 -21.05 -17.63 13.34
CA LYS A 115 -20.95 -18.55 12.18
C LYS A 115 -19.52 -18.87 11.70
N ASN A 116 -18.52 -18.70 12.55
CA ASN A 116 -17.11 -18.73 12.14
C ASN A 116 -16.38 -20.05 12.42
N GLU A 117 -17.08 -21.07 12.91
CA GLU A 117 -16.45 -22.35 13.26
C GLU A 117 -15.85 -23.05 12.04
N GLY A 118 -14.61 -23.54 12.19
CA GLY A 118 -13.91 -24.30 11.15
C GLY A 118 -13.30 -23.46 10.03
N ARG A 119 -13.39 -22.13 10.11
CA ARG A 119 -12.85 -21.20 9.09
C ARG A 119 -11.48 -20.67 9.45
N ASN A 120 -10.79 -20.15 8.43
CA ASN A 120 -9.47 -19.55 8.52
C ASN A 120 -9.61 -18.05 8.25
N TYR A 121 -8.96 -17.23 9.07
CA TYR A 121 -9.04 -15.78 8.95
C TYR A 121 -7.68 -15.12 9.03
N GLU A 122 -7.59 -13.98 8.38
CA GLU A 122 -6.51 -13.03 8.53
C GLU A 122 -7.09 -11.73 9.12
N ILE A 123 -6.54 -11.31 10.24
CA ILE A 123 -6.85 -10.05 10.91
C ILE A 123 -5.61 -9.20 10.86
N SER A 124 -5.69 -8.06 10.18
CA SER A 124 -4.58 -7.11 10.09
C SER A 124 -4.92 -5.87 10.89
N MET A 125 -3.98 -5.37 11.67
CA MET A 125 -4.04 -4.06 12.31
C MET A 125 -2.92 -3.21 11.79
N GLN A 126 -3.27 -2.13 11.11
CA GLN A 126 -2.30 -1.18 10.58
C GLN A 126 -2.42 0.13 11.34
N TRP A 127 -1.36 0.47 12.08
CA TRP A 127 -1.19 1.83 12.55
C TRP A 127 -0.38 2.62 11.53
N SER A 128 -0.78 3.86 11.25
CA SER A 128 -0.05 4.71 10.34
C SER A 128 0.07 6.16 10.79
N LYS A 129 1.16 6.80 10.37
CA LYS A 129 1.30 8.25 10.31
C LYS A 129 1.36 8.61 8.83
N HIS A 130 0.38 9.37 8.34
CA HIS A 130 0.17 9.51 6.90
C HIS A 130 -0.32 10.91 6.52
N THR A 131 -0.40 11.13 5.22
CA THR A 131 -1.13 12.23 4.60
C THR A 131 -1.73 11.72 3.29
N TRP A 132 -2.68 12.47 2.77
CA TRP A 132 -3.34 12.15 1.51
C TRP A 132 -2.81 13.04 0.40
N ILE A 133 -2.54 12.45 -0.77
CA ILE A 133 -2.23 13.25 -1.97
C ILE A 133 -3.43 14.13 -2.34
N VAL A 134 -4.62 13.53 -2.29
CA VAL A 134 -5.92 14.20 -2.40
C VAL A 134 -6.77 13.67 -1.25
N GLU A 135 -7.27 14.57 -0.41
CA GLU A 135 -8.17 14.16 0.68
C GLU A 135 -9.45 13.53 0.11
N PRO A 136 -9.85 12.34 0.60
CA PRO A 136 -11.04 11.64 0.13
C PRO A 136 -12.31 12.52 0.17
N GLU A 137 -12.44 13.33 1.22
CA GLU A 137 -13.58 14.22 1.47
C GLU A 137 -13.70 15.34 0.43
N LYS A 138 -12.59 15.71 -0.23
CA LYS A 138 -12.57 16.76 -1.26
C LYS A 138 -13.05 16.25 -2.62
N LEU A 139 -13.10 14.95 -2.87
CA LEU A 139 -13.51 14.39 -4.16
C LEU A 139 -15.02 14.49 -4.39
N ASP A 140 -15.82 14.32 -3.34
CA ASP A 140 -17.29 14.48 -3.44
C ASP A 140 -17.67 15.95 -3.69
N ALA A 141 -16.81 16.89 -3.30
CA ALA A 141 -16.98 18.33 -3.52
C ALA A 141 -16.33 18.86 -4.81
N GLN A 142 -15.51 18.05 -5.51
CA GLN A 142 -14.69 18.46 -6.66
C GLN A 142 -15.11 17.79 -7.98
N GLN A 143 -16.41 17.56 -8.21
CA GLN A 143 -16.92 17.18 -9.54
C GLN A 143 -16.58 18.22 -10.65
N ASP A 144 -16.15 19.43 -10.29
CA ASP A 144 -15.84 20.52 -11.22
C ASP A 144 -14.36 20.67 -11.60
N LEU A 145 -13.43 19.98 -10.95
CA LEU A 145 -12.03 20.03 -11.35
C LEU A 145 -11.78 18.98 -12.42
N ASN A 146 -11.38 19.42 -13.60
CA ASN A 146 -11.01 18.63 -14.78
C ASN A 146 -9.74 17.76 -14.55
N ILE A 147 -9.58 17.21 -13.35
CA ILE A 147 -8.49 16.31 -12.95
C ILE A 147 -8.81 14.97 -13.59
N LYS A 148 -8.17 14.67 -14.71
CA LYS A 148 -8.32 13.42 -15.47
C LYS A 148 -7.90 12.15 -14.70
N ASP A 149 -7.47 12.28 -13.45
CA ASP A 149 -7.00 11.19 -12.59
C ASP A 149 -7.54 11.36 -11.16
N ASN A 150 -8.72 10.80 -10.89
CA ASN A 150 -9.38 10.81 -9.57
C ASN A 150 -8.79 9.76 -8.60
N SER A 151 -7.50 9.45 -8.74
CA SER A 151 -6.85 8.47 -7.89
C SER A 151 -6.47 9.06 -6.54
N ILE A 152 -6.72 8.30 -5.48
CA ILE A 152 -6.43 8.67 -4.09
C ILE A 152 -5.27 7.83 -3.59
N TYR A 153 -4.29 8.46 -2.95
CA TYR A 153 -3.15 7.79 -2.34
C TYR A 153 -2.95 8.23 -0.91
N LYS A 154 -2.78 7.24 -0.03
CA LYS A 154 -2.33 7.44 1.35
C LYS A 154 -0.82 7.23 1.38
N ILE A 155 -0.09 8.28 1.71
CA ILE A 155 1.37 8.25 1.79
C ILE A 155 1.77 8.36 3.25
N GLY A 156 2.64 7.48 3.72
CA GLY A 156 3.06 7.55 5.10
C GLY A 156 4.03 6.46 5.52
N ILE A 157 4.12 6.32 6.83
CA ILE A 157 4.86 5.26 7.50
C ILE A 157 3.87 4.51 8.39
N GLY A 158 4.23 3.30 8.80
CA GLY A 158 3.35 2.54 9.67
C GLY A 158 3.93 1.22 10.15
N VAL A 159 3.09 0.51 10.88
CA VAL A 159 3.34 -0.85 11.34
C VAL A 159 2.06 -1.63 11.07
N ASN A 160 2.20 -2.76 10.38
CA ASN A 160 1.13 -3.71 10.14
C ASN A 160 1.37 -4.97 10.99
N ILE A 161 0.38 -5.34 11.78
CA ILE A 161 0.33 -6.57 12.57
C ILE A 161 -0.70 -7.49 11.91
N VAL A 162 -0.26 -8.62 11.36
CA VAL A 162 -1.12 -9.58 10.68
C VAL A 162 -1.20 -10.86 11.49
N ALA A 163 -2.39 -11.22 11.97
CA ALA A 163 -2.67 -12.47 12.65
C ALA A 163 -3.49 -13.38 11.73
N LYS A 164 -2.92 -14.54 11.40
CA LYS A 164 -3.60 -15.63 10.70
C LYS A 164 -4.06 -16.66 11.70
N ILE A 165 -5.34 -16.94 11.72
CA ILE A 165 -5.99 -17.89 12.61
C ILE A 165 -6.52 -19.03 11.76
N TYR A 166 -6.19 -20.26 12.12
CA TYR A 166 -6.62 -21.45 11.41
C TYR A 166 -7.60 -22.23 12.28
N ASN A 167 -8.65 -22.74 11.64
CA ASN A 167 -9.67 -23.57 12.27
C ASN A 167 -10.27 -22.89 13.52
N VAL A 168 -10.90 -21.74 13.33
CA VAL A 168 -11.49 -20.95 14.42
C VAL A 168 -12.49 -21.77 15.21
N SER A 169 -12.33 -21.81 16.54
CA SER A 169 -13.30 -22.41 17.45
C SER A 169 -14.54 -21.52 17.59
N THR A 170 -15.69 -22.13 17.88
CA THR A 170 -16.95 -21.41 18.13
C THR A 170 -16.76 -20.34 19.23
N GLY A 171 -17.31 -19.13 19.01
CA GLY A 171 -17.31 -18.05 20.01
C GLY A 171 -16.06 -17.15 20.04
N LEU A 172 -15.13 -17.32 19.11
CA LEU A 172 -14.00 -16.40 18.94
C LEU A 172 -14.47 -15.03 18.42
N ASP A 173 -14.18 -14.00 19.21
CA ASP A 173 -14.34 -12.59 18.91
C ASP A 173 -13.14 -12.12 18.09
N LEU A 174 -13.41 -11.89 16.81
CA LEU A 174 -12.43 -11.42 15.84
C LEU A 174 -12.54 -9.90 15.61
N THR A 175 -13.33 -9.18 16.43
CA THR A 175 -13.59 -7.74 16.23
C THR A 175 -12.34 -6.88 16.37
N ASN A 176 -11.37 -7.31 17.17
CA ASN A 176 -10.09 -6.63 17.32
C ASN A 176 -8.99 -7.57 17.83
N LEU A 177 -7.74 -7.23 17.54
CA LEU A 177 -6.58 -8.00 17.99
C LEU A 177 -6.48 -8.11 19.52
N PRO A 178 -6.66 -7.04 20.33
CA PRO A 178 -6.64 -7.18 21.80
C PRO A 178 -7.65 -8.20 22.35
N ALA A 179 -8.88 -8.25 21.82
CA ALA A 179 -9.90 -9.22 22.20
C ALA A 179 -9.46 -10.65 21.85
N LEU A 180 -8.84 -10.83 20.67
CA LEU A 180 -8.26 -12.10 20.25
C LEU A 180 -7.20 -12.60 21.26
N ALA A 181 -6.31 -11.73 21.76
CA ALA A 181 -5.29 -12.11 22.76
C ALA A 181 -5.90 -12.74 24.03
N PHE A 182 -7.03 -12.22 24.50
CA PHE A 182 -7.68 -12.75 25.70
C PHE A 182 -8.31 -14.12 25.46
N GLN A 183 -8.78 -14.39 24.24
CA GLN A 183 -9.51 -15.61 23.90
C GLN A 183 -8.62 -16.75 23.39
N LEU A 184 -7.44 -16.43 22.86
CA LEU A 184 -6.41 -17.41 22.53
C LEU A 184 -5.91 -18.17 23.77
N LYS A 185 -6.03 -17.60 24.98
CA LYS A 185 -5.71 -18.31 26.24
C LYS A 185 -6.64 -19.50 26.52
N ALA A 186 -7.85 -19.48 25.96
CA ALA A 186 -8.92 -20.41 26.28
C ALA A 186 -9.26 -21.38 25.15
N SER A 187 -8.63 -21.25 23.97
CA SER A 187 -8.92 -22.07 22.79
C SER A 187 -7.67 -22.81 22.31
N GLU A 188 -7.85 -23.96 21.67
CA GLU A 188 -6.77 -24.71 20.97
C GLU A 188 -6.42 -24.09 19.59
N SER A 189 -6.81 -22.83 19.37
CA SER A 189 -6.71 -22.17 18.07
C SER A 189 -5.24 -22.03 17.68
N ARG A 190 -4.90 -22.50 16.47
CA ARG A 190 -3.54 -22.39 15.92
C ARG A 190 -3.47 -21.23 14.96
N GLY A 191 -2.30 -20.60 14.89
CA GLY A 191 -2.13 -19.46 14.01
C GLY A 191 -0.70 -18.97 13.94
N THR A 192 -0.51 -17.98 13.09
CA THR A 192 0.74 -17.24 12.99
C THR A 192 0.47 -15.77 13.11
N ILE A 193 1.38 -15.04 13.73
CA ILE A 193 1.38 -13.59 13.75
C ILE A 193 2.64 -13.08 13.08
N SER A 194 2.51 -12.05 12.24
CA SER A 194 3.62 -11.37 11.57
C SER A 194 3.53 -9.88 11.78
N PHE A 195 4.70 -9.24 11.75
CA PHE A 195 4.86 -7.81 12.02
C PHE A 195 5.69 -7.20 10.92
N ASN A 196 5.10 -6.23 10.23
CA ASN A 196 5.71 -5.56 9.10
C ASN A 196 5.84 -4.08 9.41
N ARG A 197 7.04 -3.54 9.30
CA ARG A 197 7.27 -2.09 9.37
C ARG A 197 7.18 -1.53 7.96
N ILE A 198 6.51 -0.41 7.82
CA ILE A 198 6.32 0.28 6.55
C ILE A 198 7.01 1.63 6.60
N GLY A 199 8.11 1.78 5.88
CA GLY A 199 8.81 3.07 5.80
C GLY A 199 9.49 3.53 7.10
N ILE A 200 9.64 2.65 8.09
CA ILE A 200 10.32 2.92 9.37
C ILE A 200 11.57 2.04 9.45
N ASN A 201 12.75 2.65 9.48
CA ASN A 201 14.03 1.97 9.60
C ASN A 201 14.86 2.56 10.74
N GLY A 202 15.85 1.80 11.19
CA GLY A 202 16.77 2.21 12.26
C GLY A 202 17.09 1.05 13.19
N LYS A 203 18.30 1.04 13.74
CA LYS A 203 18.81 -0.08 14.57
C LYS A 203 17.88 -0.41 15.74
N VAL A 204 17.36 0.61 16.42
CA VAL A 204 16.46 0.45 17.56
C VAL A 204 15.13 -0.18 17.14
N THR A 205 14.60 0.21 15.98
CA THR A 205 13.33 -0.34 15.47
C THR A 205 13.46 -1.81 15.02
N GLU A 206 14.65 -2.24 14.58
CA GLU A 206 14.93 -3.64 14.23
C GLU A 206 14.94 -4.55 15.45
N LEU A 207 15.40 -4.04 16.60
CA LEU A 207 15.39 -4.77 17.87
C LEU A 207 13.97 -4.96 18.41
N ILE A 208 13.07 -4.02 18.15
CA ILE A 208 11.67 -4.08 18.60
C ILE A 208 10.87 -5.07 17.74
N PHE A 209 11.09 -5.05 16.42
CA PHE A 209 10.39 -5.92 15.47
C PHE A 209 11.35 -6.59 14.50
N PRO A 210 11.81 -7.82 14.81
CA PRO A 210 12.66 -8.58 13.90
C PRO A 210 11.97 -9.03 12.59
N GLY A 211 10.74 -8.61 12.28
CA GLY A 211 10.06 -8.92 11.01
C GLY A 211 9.73 -10.39 10.80
N VAL A 212 9.89 -11.22 11.83
CA VAL A 212 9.67 -12.67 11.76
C VAL A 212 8.26 -13.05 12.17
N SER A 213 7.68 -13.99 11.43
CA SER A 213 6.43 -14.63 11.84
C SER A 213 6.67 -15.52 13.05
N LYS A 214 5.77 -15.44 14.03
CA LYS A 214 5.78 -16.24 15.25
C LYS A 214 4.46 -17.00 15.37
N GLU A 215 4.45 -18.01 16.24
CA GLU A 215 3.20 -18.64 16.67
C GLU A 215 2.25 -17.59 17.26
N LEU A 216 0.98 -17.67 16.87
CA LEU A 216 -0.07 -16.83 17.41
C LEU A 216 -0.36 -17.27 18.85
N SER A 217 0.11 -16.47 19.80
CA SER A 217 -0.13 -16.65 21.23
C SER A 217 -0.45 -15.31 21.90
N PRO A 218 -1.06 -15.31 23.10
CA PRO A 218 -1.28 -14.11 23.88
C PRO A 218 0.01 -13.31 24.11
N GLU A 219 1.13 -14.00 24.34
CA GLU A 219 2.45 -13.39 24.55
C GLU A 219 2.98 -12.75 23.28
N SER A 220 2.89 -13.44 22.13
CA SER A 220 3.32 -12.89 20.84
C SER A 220 2.50 -11.66 20.45
N LEU A 221 1.18 -11.66 20.73
CA LEU A 221 0.32 -10.52 20.46
C LEU A 221 0.55 -9.36 21.43
N ALA A 222 0.80 -9.63 22.72
CA ALA A 222 1.18 -8.60 23.67
C ALA A 222 2.52 -7.94 23.29
N GLN A 223 3.51 -8.73 22.86
CA GLN A 223 4.78 -8.22 22.32
C GLN A 223 4.57 -7.35 21.09
N ALA A 224 3.62 -7.71 20.22
CA ALA A 224 3.25 -6.91 19.05
C ALA A 224 2.77 -5.51 19.43
N LEU A 225 1.81 -5.46 20.35
CA LEU A 225 1.14 -4.24 20.77
C LEU A 225 2.10 -3.33 21.54
N ASP A 226 2.92 -3.91 22.42
CA ASP A 226 4.00 -3.19 23.12
C ASP A 226 5.03 -2.63 22.13
N GLY A 227 5.44 -3.42 21.14
CA GLY A 227 6.35 -2.96 20.09
C GLY A 227 5.77 -1.79 19.29
N LEU A 228 4.46 -1.81 19.02
CA LEU A 228 3.79 -0.73 18.28
C LEU A 228 3.87 0.57 19.07
N GLN A 229 3.55 0.53 20.37
CA GLN A 229 3.65 1.68 21.28
C GLN A 229 5.09 2.20 21.36
N LYS A 230 6.08 1.30 21.44
CA LYS A 230 7.49 1.67 21.45
C LYS A 230 7.89 2.39 20.16
N ILE A 231 7.47 1.89 18.99
CA ILE A 231 7.71 2.59 17.72
C ILE A 231 7.07 3.98 17.75
N GLN A 232 5.82 4.10 18.18
CA GLN A 232 5.14 5.41 18.26
C GLN A 232 5.91 6.41 19.13
N ILE A 233 6.41 5.97 20.29
CA ILE A 233 7.23 6.82 21.18
C ILE A 233 8.56 7.19 20.51
N LEU A 234 9.23 6.21 19.92
CA LEU A 234 10.54 6.36 19.31
C LEU A 234 10.51 7.37 18.16
N LEU A 235 9.44 7.38 17.34
CA LEU A 235 9.30 8.32 16.23
C LEU A 235 9.45 9.80 16.63
N TYR A 236 9.10 10.15 17.87
CA TYR A 236 9.19 11.53 18.37
C TYR A 236 10.38 11.79 19.29
N SER A 237 11.09 10.75 19.74
CA SER A 237 12.10 10.84 20.80
C SER A 237 13.52 10.48 20.36
N ASP A 238 13.67 9.71 19.28
CA ASP A 238 14.97 9.16 18.87
C ASP A 238 15.50 9.82 17.60
N GLU A 239 16.80 10.10 17.59
CA GLU A 239 17.52 10.69 16.46
C GLU A 239 17.98 9.62 15.45
N ASP A 240 18.05 8.34 15.85
CA ASP A 240 18.55 7.23 15.03
C ASP A 240 17.48 6.58 14.13
N ILE A 241 16.26 7.11 14.13
CA ILE A 241 15.19 6.61 13.27
C ILE A 241 15.27 7.29 11.91
N VAL A 242 15.25 6.45 10.88
CA VAL A 242 15.21 6.88 9.48
C VAL A 242 13.84 6.57 8.89
N LEU A 243 13.12 7.63 8.53
CA LEU A 243 11.82 7.52 7.87
C LEU A 243 11.97 7.53 6.35
N LYS A 244 11.20 6.66 5.70
CA LYS A 244 11.06 6.57 4.25
C LYS A 244 9.57 6.42 3.91
N PRO A 245 8.82 7.53 3.84
CA PRO A 245 7.39 7.49 3.51
C PRO A 245 7.13 6.67 2.24
N SER A 246 6.11 5.83 2.31
CA SER A 246 5.73 4.86 1.29
C SER A 246 4.23 4.95 1.00
N VAL A 247 3.81 4.41 -0.13
CA VAL A 247 2.38 4.29 -0.45
C VAL A 247 1.79 3.19 0.44
N LEU A 248 0.95 3.59 1.39
CA LEU A 248 0.28 2.69 2.33
C LEU A 248 -0.93 1.99 1.69
N GLY A 249 -1.46 2.59 0.62
CA GLY A 249 -2.59 2.09 -0.12
C GLY A 249 -3.28 3.20 -0.90
N TYR A 250 -4.34 2.84 -1.61
CA TYR A 250 -4.89 3.68 -2.66
C TYR A 250 -6.34 3.37 -3.01
N LYS A 251 -7.01 4.33 -3.67
CA LYS A 251 -8.27 4.15 -4.40
C LYS A 251 -8.06 4.60 -5.84
N LEU A 252 -8.27 3.70 -6.78
CA LEU A 252 -8.29 4.07 -8.19
C LEU A 252 -9.74 4.40 -8.59
N PRO A 253 -9.97 5.37 -9.49
CA PRO A 253 -11.29 5.59 -10.03
C PRO A 253 -11.76 4.35 -10.78
N GLU A 254 -13.04 4.02 -10.68
CA GLU A 254 -13.64 2.97 -11.47
C GLU A 254 -13.36 3.24 -12.95
N SER A 255 -12.82 2.24 -13.64
CA SER A 255 -12.41 2.36 -15.02
C SER A 255 -13.64 2.29 -15.92
N GLU A 256 -14.30 3.41 -16.18
CA GLU A 256 -15.11 3.58 -17.39
C GLU A 256 -14.20 3.95 -18.58
N VAL A 257 -13.12 3.21 -18.81
CA VAL A 257 -12.41 3.34 -20.08
C VAL A 257 -13.04 2.34 -21.03
N ASN A 258 -13.98 2.83 -21.85
CA ASN A 258 -14.41 2.16 -23.09
C ASN A 258 -13.20 2.11 -24.03
N ILE A 259 -12.25 1.22 -23.76
CA ILE A 259 -11.21 0.87 -24.72
C ILE A 259 -11.89 0.01 -25.77
N ASP A 260 -11.81 0.43 -27.03
CA ASP A 260 -12.21 -0.35 -28.20
C ASP A 260 -11.81 -1.83 -28.01
N GLU A 261 -12.68 -2.76 -28.42
CA GLU A 261 -12.41 -4.19 -28.37
C GLU A 261 -11.08 -4.58 -29.03
N ASN A 262 -10.62 -3.77 -30.00
CA ASN A 262 -9.37 -3.97 -30.73
C ASN A 262 -8.17 -3.21 -30.14
N ALA A 263 -8.35 -2.50 -29.03
CA ALA A 263 -7.30 -1.77 -28.34
C ALA A 263 -7.05 -2.29 -26.93
N GLY A 264 -5.84 -2.04 -26.45
CA GLY A 264 -5.43 -2.37 -25.10
C GLY A 264 -4.06 -1.80 -24.76
N TRP A 265 -3.69 -1.90 -23.48
CA TRP A 265 -2.42 -1.39 -23.01
C TRP A 265 -1.34 -2.47 -23.07
N LEU A 266 -0.25 -2.14 -23.77
CA LEU A 266 0.94 -2.97 -23.94
C LEU A 266 2.08 -2.45 -23.08
N TYR A 267 2.72 -3.33 -22.32
CA TYR A 267 3.93 -2.98 -21.58
C TYR A 267 5.14 -2.92 -22.52
N LEU A 268 5.80 -1.76 -22.60
CA LEU A 268 6.97 -1.55 -23.46
C LEU A 268 8.29 -1.90 -22.78
N GLY A 269 8.34 -1.89 -21.44
CA GLY A 269 9.56 -2.14 -20.67
C GLY A 269 9.98 -0.98 -19.77
N HIS A 270 11.24 -1.03 -19.34
CA HIS A 270 11.88 -0.02 -18.49
C HIS A 270 12.92 0.77 -19.28
N TYR A 271 12.81 2.10 -19.29
CA TYR A 271 13.62 3.03 -20.09
C TYR A 271 14.03 4.25 -19.26
N SER A 272 15.31 4.58 -19.23
CA SER A 272 15.84 5.69 -18.40
C SER A 272 15.12 7.03 -18.60
N ASN A 273 14.62 7.28 -19.81
CA ASN A 273 13.85 8.46 -20.19
C ASN A 273 13.10 8.22 -21.51
N ALA A 274 12.32 9.21 -21.96
CA ALA A 274 11.59 9.14 -23.21
C ALA A 274 12.49 9.11 -24.46
N GLU A 275 13.76 9.52 -24.34
CA GLU A 275 14.75 9.54 -25.42
C GLU A 275 15.46 8.19 -25.59
N SER A 276 15.28 7.28 -24.63
CA SER A 276 15.93 5.97 -24.64
C SER A 276 15.48 5.18 -25.87
N ALA A 277 16.45 4.54 -26.53
CA ALA A 277 16.20 3.67 -27.67
C ALA A 277 15.31 2.48 -27.26
N LEU A 278 14.40 2.09 -28.14
CA LEU A 278 13.52 0.95 -27.91
C LEU A 278 14.32 -0.36 -27.87
N GLN A 279 13.93 -1.25 -26.97
CA GLN A 279 14.55 -2.57 -26.87
C GLN A 279 14.11 -3.46 -28.04
N MET A 280 14.98 -4.41 -28.42
CA MET A 280 14.89 -5.31 -29.59
C MET A 280 13.62 -6.16 -29.69
N ASN A 281 12.71 -6.09 -28.70
CA ASN A 281 11.45 -6.80 -28.73
C ASN A 281 10.33 -6.12 -29.54
N ILE A 282 10.67 -5.00 -30.19
CA ILE A 282 9.79 -4.21 -31.05
C ILE A 282 10.58 -3.85 -32.32
N VAL A 283 10.25 -4.47 -33.45
CA VAL A 283 11.15 -4.58 -34.62
C VAL A 283 11.11 -3.38 -35.57
N GLU A 284 9.94 -2.80 -35.85
CA GLU A 284 9.82 -1.77 -36.90
C GLU A 284 10.03 -0.33 -36.43
N ALA A 285 10.50 -0.14 -35.20
CA ALA A 285 10.83 1.17 -34.65
C ALA A 285 12.35 1.38 -34.55
N GLU A 286 13.15 0.75 -35.43
CA GLU A 286 14.61 0.97 -35.47
C GLU A 286 14.91 2.47 -35.52
N ASN A 287 15.76 2.94 -34.59
CA ASN A 287 16.12 4.34 -34.35
C ASN A 287 15.03 5.25 -33.75
N SER A 288 13.91 4.70 -33.27
CA SER A 288 12.91 5.47 -32.52
C SER A 288 13.17 5.42 -31.02
N SER A 289 13.05 6.56 -30.37
CA SER A 289 12.97 6.65 -28.92
C SER A 289 11.55 6.34 -28.44
N VAL A 290 11.40 5.96 -27.17
CA VAL A 290 10.10 5.67 -26.56
C VAL A 290 9.11 6.80 -26.75
N GLY A 291 9.52 8.06 -26.53
CA GLY A 291 8.68 9.25 -26.63
C GLY A 291 8.17 9.53 -28.05
N ASN A 292 8.83 8.97 -29.06
CA ASN A 292 8.50 9.18 -30.47
C ASN A 292 7.64 8.04 -31.05
N LEU A 293 7.08 7.17 -30.20
CA LEU A 293 6.23 6.07 -30.66
C LEU A 293 4.81 6.47 -31.03
N ILE A 294 4.28 7.58 -30.49
CA ILE A 294 2.88 7.98 -30.74
C ILE A 294 2.65 8.16 -32.24
N GLY A 295 1.61 7.48 -32.76
CA GLY A 295 1.24 7.45 -34.17
C GLY A 295 2.01 6.46 -35.03
N LYS A 296 3.06 5.80 -34.50
CA LYS A 296 3.84 4.80 -35.24
C LYS A 296 3.22 3.41 -35.17
N THR A 297 3.53 2.61 -36.18
CA THR A 297 3.27 1.18 -36.18
C THR A 297 4.46 0.45 -35.56
N ILE A 298 4.16 -0.50 -34.68
CA ILE A 298 5.15 -1.38 -34.08
C ILE A 298 4.80 -2.84 -34.41
N THR A 299 5.83 -3.65 -34.61
CA THR A 299 5.69 -5.11 -34.81
C THR A 299 6.27 -5.83 -33.61
N ILE A 300 5.46 -6.70 -32.99
CA ILE A 300 5.85 -7.44 -31.79
C ILE A 300 6.61 -8.72 -32.18
N ASN A 301 7.78 -8.97 -31.58
CA ASN A 301 8.63 -10.12 -31.93
C ASN A 301 8.43 -11.38 -31.07
N ALA A 302 7.51 -11.33 -30.11
CA ALA A 302 7.20 -12.42 -29.18
C ALA A 302 5.75 -12.31 -28.72
N ASP A 303 5.15 -13.40 -28.27
CA ASP A 303 3.79 -13.34 -27.73
C ASP A 303 3.73 -12.40 -26.50
N LYS A 304 2.68 -11.58 -26.44
CA LYS A 304 2.43 -10.58 -25.39
C LYS A 304 0.97 -10.63 -24.96
N SER A 305 0.61 -9.90 -23.91
CA SER A 305 -0.77 -9.73 -23.48
C SER A 305 -1.12 -8.25 -23.40
N LEU A 306 -2.33 -7.89 -23.84
CA LEU A 306 -2.91 -6.56 -23.65
C LEU A 306 -3.77 -6.50 -22.40
N ARG A 307 -3.74 -5.34 -21.76
CA ARG A 307 -4.65 -4.98 -20.67
C ARG A 307 -5.86 -4.20 -21.16
N ILE A 308 -7.03 -4.47 -20.58
CA ILE A 308 -8.26 -3.65 -20.75
C ILE A 308 -8.18 -2.34 -19.99
N ASP A 309 -7.42 -2.30 -18.91
CA ASP A 309 -7.39 -1.18 -18.00
C ASP A 309 -6.16 -0.32 -18.27
N ARG A 310 -6.33 0.99 -18.12
CA ARG A 310 -5.19 1.91 -18.17
C ARG A 310 -4.19 1.50 -17.08
N PRO A 311 -2.91 1.27 -17.43
CA PRO A 311 -1.90 0.89 -16.46
C PRO A 311 -1.77 2.04 -15.47
N ARG A 312 -1.94 1.69 -14.20
CA ARG A 312 -1.86 2.60 -13.07
C ARG A 312 -0.95 1.95 -12.04
N PHE A 313 -0.21 2.77 -11.32
CA PHE A 313 0.48 2.29 -10.13
C PHE A 313 -0.57 1.93 -9.04
N PRO A 314 -0.32 0.96 -8.15
CA PRO A 314 0.83 0.05 -8.12
C PRO A 314 0.66 -1.22 -8.96
N TYR A 315 -0.46 -1.36 -9.70
CA TYR A 315 -0.75 -2.51 -10.54
C TYR A 315 0.22 -2.61 -11.73
N TYR A 316 1.44 -3.02 -11.43
CA TYR A 316 2.49 -3.28 -12.40
C TYR A 316 2.53 -4.73 -12.88
N SER A 317 1.90 -5.67 -12.16
CA SER A 317 2.23 -7.10 -12.29
C SER A 317 1.04 -8.02 -12.53
N ILE A 318 -0.20 -7.58 -12.35
CA ILE A 318 -1.38 -8.42 -12.62
C ILE A 318 -2.20 -7.73 -13.71
N PRO A 319 -1.93 -8.04 -14.99
CA PRO A 319 -2.84 -7.68 -16.06
C PRO A 319 -4.23 -8.21 -15.72
N ALA A 320 -5.26 -7.36 -15.76
CA ALA A 320 -6.55 -7.86 -16.19
C ALA A 320 -6.36 -8.24 -17.67
N GLU A 321 -5.97 -9.49 -17.91
CA GLU A 321 -5.60 -9.98 -19.23
C GLU A 321 -6.84 -9.92 -20.13
N LYS A 322 -6.82 -9.01 -21.12
CA LYS A 322 -7.90 -8.90 -22.11
C LYS A 322 -7.71 -9.99 -23.15
N GLN A 323 -6.55 -9.97 -23.78
CA GLN A 323 -6.31 -10.65 -25.04
C GLN A 323 -4.80 -10.91 -25.21
N PRO A 324 -4.40 -12.16 -25.53
CA PRO A 324 -3.06 -12.42 -26.02
C PRO A 324 -2.86 -11.75 -27.39
N ILE A 325 -1.64 -11.34 -27.66
CA ILE A 325 -1.14 -10.89 -28.96
C ILE A 325 -0.07 -11.87 -29.40
N LYS A 326 -0.15 -12.32 -30.66
CA LYS A 326 0.87 -13.17 -31.26
C LYS A 326 2.05 -12.39 -31.84
N THR A 327 3.17 -13.08 -31.92
CA THR A 327 4.36 -12.65 -32.67
C THR A 327 3.98 -12.21 -34.10
N ASN A 328 4.65 -11.17 -34.62
CA ASN A 328 4.40 -10.49 -35.91
C ASN A 328 3.09 -9.68 -36.00
N CYS A 329 2.34 -9.53 -34.91
CA CYS A 329 1.22 -8.60 -34.88
C CYS A 329 1.69 -7.15 -35.03
N GLN A 330 1.07 -6.43 -35.96
CA GLN A 330 1.25 -5.00 -36.17
C GLN A 330 0.25 -4.19 -35.35
N LEU A 331 0.78 -3.26 -34.56
CA LEU A 331 0.04 -2.46 -33.62
C LEU A 331 0.31 -0.98 -33.86
N LYS A 332 -0.74 -0.16 -33.88
CA LYS A 332 -0.58 1.30 -33.91
C LYS A 332 -0.52 1.83 -32.49
N VAL A 333 0.51 2.60 -32.17
CA VAL A 333 0.62 3.26 -30.86
C VAL A 333 -0.21 4.53 -30.87
N GLU A 334 -1.24 4.57 -30.03
CA GLU A 334 -2.18 5.69 -29.95
C GLU A 334 -1.78 6.66 -28.83
N GLN A 335 -1.34 6.12 -27.71
CA GLN A 335 -0.95 6.91 -26.54
C GLN A 335 0.24 6.25 -25.85
N LEU A 336 1.03 7.05 -25.14
CA LEU A 336 2.07 6.60 -24.24
C LEU A 336 1.77 7.03 -22.82
N ALA A 337 2.05 6.14 -21.88
CA ALA A 337 2.00 6.41 -20.45
C ALA A 337 3.31 5.98 -19.80
N ASN A 338 3.99 6.92 -19.15
CA ASN A 338 4.99 6.60 -18.15
C ASN A 338 4.28 6.49 -16.79
N VAL A 339 4.36 5.33 -16.18
CA VAL A 339 3.64 5.00 -14.94
C VAL A 339 4.57 4.96 -13.73
N GLY A 340 5.67 5.73 -13.78
CA GLY A 340 6.69 5.76 -12.74
C GLY A 340 7.75 4.67 -12.92
N LEU A 341 8.87 4.79 -12.18
CA LEU A 341 10.02 3.89 -12.27
C LEU A 341 10.48 3.65 -13.70
N ASN A 342 10.44 4.67 -14.56
CA ASN A 342 10.91 4.52 -15.94
C ASN A 342 10.17 3.39 -16.70
N LYS A 343 8.97 2.97 -16.24
CA LYS A 343 8.16 1.95 -16.88
C LYS A 343 7.20 2.59 -17.86
N TYR A 344 7.26 2.14 -19.11
CA TYR A 344 6.44 2.69 -20.19
C TYR A 344 5.41 1.69 -20.66
N TRP A 345 4.20 2.19 -20.90
CA TRP A 345 3.11 1.46 -21.52
C TRP A 345 2.59 2.24 -22.72
N ALA A 346 2.13 1.53 -23.73
CA ALA A 346 1.48 2.10 -24.90
C ALA A 346 0.02 1.64 -24.95
N LEU A 347 -0.91 2.57 -25.19
CA LEU A 347 -2.21 2.20 -25.71
C LEU A 347 -2.00 1.86 -27.17
N VAL A 348 -2.37 0.65 -27.55
CA VAL A 348 -2.17 0.15 -28.90
C VAL A 348 -3.46 -0.41 -29.46
N SER A 349 -3.67 -0.20 -30.76
CA SER A 349 -4.76 -0.81 -31.53
C SER A 349 -4.20 -1.79 -32.57
N LYS A 350 -4.89 -2.93 -32.74
CA LYS A 350 -4.54 -3.95 -33.74
C LYS A 350 -4.82 -3.43 -35.14
N LEU A 351 -3.81 -3.41 -36.02
CA LEU A 351 -3.99 -3.02 -37.42
C LEU A 351 -4.55 -4.16 -38.28
N ASN A 352 -4.23 -5.41 -37.93
CA ASN A 352 -4.75 -6.60 -38.60
C ASN A 352 -5.19 -7.63 -37.57
N LYS A 353 -6.51 -7.73 -37.35
CA LYS A 353 -7.11 -8.58 -36.32
C LYS A 353 -6.80 -10.06 -36.53
N ASP A 354 -6.83 -10.53 -37.78
CA ASP A 354 -6.66 -11.95 -38.11
C ASP A 354 -5.24 -12.44 -37.77
N ILE A 355 -4.23 -11.61 -38.03
CA ILE A 355 -2.83 -11.91 -37.69
C ILE A 355 -2.62 -11.86 -36.17
N CYS A 356 -3.23 -10.89 -35.51
CA CYS A 356 -3.01 -10.63 -34.09
C CYS A 356 -3.74 -11.60 -33.16
N ASP A 357 -4.94 -12.05 -33.55
CA ASP A 357 -5.82 -12.91 -32.75
C ASP A 357 -5.60 -14.38 -33.05
N ASN A 358 -5.08 -14.71 -34.24
CA ASN A 358 -4.83 -16.07 -34.71
C ASN A 358 -5.97 -17.01 -34.28
N VAL A 359 -7.20 -16.64 -34.65
CA VAL A 359 -8.31 -17.59 -34.66
C VAL A 359 -7.91 -18.60 -35.72
N SER A 360 -7.22 -19.66 -35.31
CA SER A 360 -6.90 -20.77 -36.17
C SER A 360 -8.21 -21.19 -36.82
N GLY A 361 -8.36 -20.89 -38.12
CA GLY A 361 -9.46 -21.41 -38.91
C GLY A 361 -9.46 -22.93 -38.72
N LYS A 362 -10.50 -23.42 -38.05
CA LYS A 362 -10.92 -24.80 -38.22
C LYS A 362 -11.58 -24.94 -39.57
#